data_AF-A0A945YKB8-F1
#
_entry.id   AF-A0A945YKB8-F1
#
_cell.length_a   1.000
_cell.length_b   1.000
_cell.length_c   1.000
_cell.angle_alpha   90.00
_cell.angle_beta   90.00
_cell.angle_gamma   90.00
#
_symmetry.space_group_name_H-M   'P 1'
#
loop_
_entity.id
_entity.type
_entity.pdbx_description
1 polymer ?
#
loop_
_entity_poly.entity_id
_entity_poly.type
_entity_poly.pdbx_seq_one_letter_code
_entity_poly.pdbx_strand_id
1 'polypeptide(L)' 'MPTTPATEVPTDEPRADVAKVRQCLRCETTFHSQWAGERICSRCKSSNTWRNGSPLGSGASGAGR' A
#
# COMPACT_ATOMS: atom_id res chain seq x y z
N MET A 1 -41.18 -4.17 -25.53
CA MET A 1 -40.16 -4.72 -24.61
C MET A 1 -38.82 -4.10 -24.96
N PRO A 2 -38.27 -3.17 -24.16
CA PRO A 2 -36.94 -2.64 -24.42
C PRO A 2 -35.89 -3.68 -23.99
N THR A 3 -35.06 -4.05 -24.94
CA THR A 3 -33.87 -4.89 -24.78
C THR A 3 -32.90 -4.18 -23.85
N THR A 4 -32.61 -4.75 -22.68
CA THR A 4 -31.55 -4.26 -21.80
C THR A 4 -30.22 -4.44 -22.53
N PRO A 5 -29.44 -3.38 -22.81
CA PRO A 5 -28.07 -3.57 -23.25
C PRO A 5 -27.30 -4.15 -22.07
N ALA A 6 -26.64 -5.29 -22.30
CA ALA A 6 -25.72 -5.89 -21.36
C ALA A 6 -24.71 -4.80 -20.97
N THR A 7 -24.66 -4.47 -19.67
CA THR A 7 -23.67 -3.59 -19.09
C THR A 7 -22.28 -4.09 -19.49
N GLU A 8 -21.72 -3.46 -20.51
CA GLU A 8 -20.34 -3.59 -20.92
C GLU A 8 -19.52 -3.07 -19.75
N VAL A 9 -19.01 -3.99 -18.93
CA VAL A 9 -18.07 -3.65 -17.87
C VAL A 9 -16.83 -3.15 -18.59
N PRO A 10 -16.50 -1.84 -18.52
CA PRO A 10 -15.26 -1.37 -19.08
C PRO A 10 -14.16 -2.13 -18.35
N THR A 11 -13.43 -2.98 -19.07
CA THR A 11 -12.18 -3.54 -18.58
C THR A 11 -11.31 -2.34 -18.28
N ASP A 12 -11.25 -1.96 -17.00
CA ASP A 12 -10.31 -0.97 -16.49
C ASP A 12 -8.94 -1.57 -16.78
N GLU A 13 -8.37 -1.16 -17.91
CA GLU A 13 -6.97 -1.34 -18.27
C GLU A 13 -6.20 -1.15 -16.96
N PRO A 14 -5.53 -2.19 -16.42
CA PRO A 14 -4.94 -2.10 -15.09
C PRO A 14 -3.99 -0.92 -15.16
N ARG A 15 -4.38 0.19 -14.54
CA ARG A 15 -3.70 1.48 -14.66
C ARG A 15 -2.27 1.24 -14.26
N ALA A 16 -1.43 1.05 -15.28
CA ALA A 16 -0.10 0.46 -15.19
C ALA A 16 0.52 0.95 -13.91
N ASP A 17 0.78 0.06 -12.93
CA ASP A 17 1.21 0.40 -11.57
C ASP A 17 2.20 1.56 -11.59
N VAL A 18 1.67 2.80 -11.55
CA VAL A 18 2.46 3.93 -12.04
C VAL A 18 3.49 4.17 -10.97
N ALA A 19 4.75 3.99 -11.34
CA ALA A 19 5.87 4.22 -10.44
C ALA A 19 5.83 5.68 -9.98
N LYS A 20 5.21 5.94 -8.83
CA LYS A 20 4.93 7.29 -8.35
C LYS A 20 5.94 7.67 -7.29
N VAL A 21 6.43 8.91 -7.34
CA VAL A 21 7.30 9.43 -6.30
C VAL A 21 6.46 9.67 -5.05
N ARG A 22 6.80 9.00 -3.96
CA ARG A 22 6.13 9.08 -2.66
C ARG A 22 7.18 9.25 -1.56
N GLN A 23 6.76 9.80 -0.42
CA GLN A 23 7.63 9.90 0.77
C GLN A 23 7.50 8.63 1.62
N CYS A 24 8.64 8.11 2.09
CA CYS A 24 8.70 6.95 2.96
C CYS A 24 8.11 7.29 4.34
N LEU A 25 7.17 6.48 4.85
CA LEU A 25 6.61 6.72 6.18
C LEU A 25 7.61 6.50 7.33
N ARG A 26 8.79 5.91 7.06
CA ARG A 26 9.79 5.59 8.10
C ARG A 26 10.93 6.61 8.18
N CYS A 27 11.43 7.05 7.03
CA CYS A 27 12.59 7.94 6.94
C CYS A 27 12.31 9.20 6.12
N GLU A 28 11.07 9.39 5.66
CA GLU A 28 10.59 10.56 4.90
C GLU A 28 11.31 10.81 3.56
N THR A 29 12.21 9.92 3.18
CA THR A 29 12.89 9.94 1.88
C THR A 29 11.90 9.73 0.75
N THR A 30 12.02 10.56 -0.29
CA THR A 30 11.30 10.40 -1.55
C THR A 30 11.82 9.18 -2.31
N PHE A 31 10.91 8.29 -2.71
CA PHE A 31 11.23 7.07 -3.45
C PHE A 31 10.15 6.76 -4.49
N HIS A 32 10.52 6.02 -5.53
CA HIS A 32 9.56 5.53 -6.53
C HIS A 32 8.86 4.29 -5.99
N SER A 33 7.54 4.40 -5.74
CA SER A 33 6.71 3.26 -5.34
C SER A 33 6.45 2.37 -6.54
N GLN A 34 6.78 1.07 -6.46
CA GLN A 34 6.54 0.16 -7.59
C GLN A 34 5.06 -0.19 -7.79
N TRP A 35 4.21 0.04 -6.78
CA TRP A 35 2.75 -0.15 -6.84
C TRP A 35 2.04 0.83 -5.90
N ALA A 36 0.73 1.03 -6.10
CA ALA A 36 -0.07 2.00 -5.36
C ALA A 36 -0.06 1.80 -3.82
N GLY A 37 0.19 0.57 -3.36
CA GLY A 37 0.31 0.23 -1.94
C GLY A 37 1.68 0.49 -1.31
N GLU A 38 2.74 0.75 -2.09
CA GLU A 38 4.08 0.91 -1.53
C GLU A 38 4.28 2.31 -0.94
N ARG A 39 4.45 2.37 0.39
CA ARG A 39 4.66 3.62 1.17
C ARG A 39 5.97 3.61 1.96
N ILE A 40 6.77 2.56 1.81
CA ILE A 40 8.07 2.37 2.46
C ILE A 40 9.11 2.17 1.36
N CYS A 41 10.20 2.93 1.40
CA CYS A 41 11.26 2.81 0.42
C CYS A 41 11.94 1.43 0.49
N SER A 42 12.51 0.98 -0.62
CA SER A 42 13.22 -0.30 -0.71
C SER A 42 14.28 -0.48 0.39
N ARG A 43 15.00 0.59 0.75
CA ARG A 43 15.96 0.62 1.88
C ARG A 43 15.31 0.22 3.21
N CYS A 44 14.24 0.91 3.59
CA CYS A 44 13.52 0.65 4.84
C CYS A 44 12.78 -0.69 4.79
N LYS A 45 12.27 -1.09 3.62
CA LYS A 45 11.58 -2.36 3.42
C LYS A 45 12.52 -3.57 3.53
N SER A 46 13.75 -3.44 3.04
CA SER A 46 14.81 -4.45 3.18
C SER A 46 15.48 -4.41 4.55
N SER A 47 15.30 -3.33 5.31
CA SER A 47 15.81 -3.23 6.67
C SER A 47 15.07 -4.24 7.56
N ASN A 48 15.84 -4.96 8.40
CA ASN A 48 15.30 -5.96 9.31
C ASN A 48 14.21 -5.40 10.24
N THR A 49 14.25 -4.09 10.50
CA THR A 49 13.27 -3.31 11.27
C THR A 49 11.87 -3.19 10.64
N TRP A 50 11.70 -3.45 9.34
CA TRP A 50 10.39 -3.52 8.67
C TRP A 50 9.94 -4.97 8.47
N ARG A 51 10.86 -5.86 8.07
CA ARG A 51 10.53 -7.29 7.91
C ARG A 51 10.14 -7.94 9.23
N ASN A 52 10.77 -7.54 10.33
CA ASN A 52 10.40 -7.97 11.67
C ASN A 52 9.25 -7.12 12.23
N GLY A 53 8.23 -6.84 11.41
CA GLY A 53 6.92 -6.38 11.85
C GLY A 53 6.23 -7.44 12.70
N SER A 54 6.89 -7.92 13.75
CA SER A 54 6.28 -8.64 14.84
C SER A 54 5.44 -7.63 15.59
N PRO A 55 4.10 -7.80 15.61
CA PRO A 55 3.25 -6.98 16.43
C PRO A 55 3.46 -7.43 17.87
N LEU A 56 4.42 -6.83 18.57
CA LEU A 56 4.28 -6.66 20.02
C LEU A 56 3.29 -5.51 20.30
N GLY A 57 2.14 -5.49 19.61
CA GLY A 57 1.23 -4.35 19.68
C GLY A 57 -0.01 -4.39 18.81
N SER A 58 -0.45 -5.54 18.29
CA SER A 58 -1.87 -5.70 17.94
C SER A 58 -2.61 -6.03 19.23
N GLY A 59 -2.87 -5.02 20.06
CA GLY A 59 -3.70 -5.15 21.27
C GLY A 59 -2.95 -5.07 22.59
N ALA A 60 -2.58 -3.86 23.01
CA ALA A 60 -2.39 -3.54 24.44
C ALA A 60 -2.66 -2.04 24.70
N SER A 61 -3.83 -1.57 24.28
CA SER A 61 -4.47 -0.46 24.98
C SER A 61 -5.00 -1.04 26.30
N GLY A 62 -4.21 -0.92 27.36
CA GLY A 62 -4.57 -1.48 28.66
C GLY A 62 -3.54 -1.18 29.74
N ALA A 63 -3.05 0.06 29.79
CA ALA A 63 -2.33 0.55 30.97
C ALA A 63 -3.33 0.70 32.13
N GLY A 64 -3.23 -0.24 33.08
CA GLY A 64 -3.30 -0.02 34.52
C GLY A 64 -4.61 0.49 35.13
N ARG A 65 -5.19 -0.32 36.03
CA ARG A 65 -5.37 -0.04 37.47
C ARG A 65 -5.43 -1.35 38.24
#